data_AF-A0A354GF30-F1
#
_entry.id   AF-A0A354GF30-F1
#
_cell.length_a   1.000
_cell.length_b   1.000
_cell.length_c   1.000
_cell.angle_alpha   90.00
_cell.angle_beta   90.00
_cell.angle_gamma   90.00
#
_symmetry.space_group_name_H-M   'P 1'
#
loop_
_entity.id
_entity.type
_entity.pdbx_description
1 polymer ?
#
loop_
_entity_poly.entity_id
_entity_poly.type
_entity_poly.pdbx_seq_one_letter_code
_entity_poly.pdbx_strand_id
1 'polypeptide(L)'
;MDKIYLDNAATTPILPEVVDVMSKAMLENFGNPSSTHGYGRTAKAALEKARKKISSHFNVSSSEIIFTSGGTEADNMVLKNAVINLGVDTIVTTKIEHHAVLHVIDFLRERYNTKVIYLDVDFKGNINLKNLS
;
A
#
# COMPACT_ATOMS: atom_id res chain seq x y z
N MET A 1 -0.82 -9.76 -36.31
CA MET A 1 -1.60 -8.59 -35.86
C MET A 1 -0.93 -8.11 -34.59
N ASP A 2 -0.46 -6.87 -34.58
CA ASP A 2 0.25 -6.32 -33.43
C ASP A 2 -0.72 -6.12 -32.27
N LYS A 3 -0.30 -6.53 -31.07
CA LYS A 3 -1.09 -6.32 -29.85
C LYS A 3 -0.83 -4.89 -29.36
N ILE A 4 -1.87 -4.09 -29.23
CA ILE A 4 -1.81 -2.75 -28.63
C ILE A 4 -2.33 -2.87 -27.20
N TYR A 5 -1.52 -2.46 -26.22
CA TYR A 5 -1.87 -2.53 -24.79
C TYR A 5 -2.43 -1.19 -24.31
N LEU A 6 -3.70 -1.17 -23.89
CA LEU A 6 -4.41 0.01 -23.41
C LEU A 6 -5.02 -0.21 -22.01
N ASP A 7 -4.38 -1.04 -21.18
CA ASP A 7 -4.90 -1.46 -19.86
C ASP A 7 -3.92 -1.19 -18.71
N ASN A 8 -3.29 -0.01 -18.73
CA ASN A 8 -2.33 0.40 -17.67
C ASN A 8 -2.97 0.53 -16.28
N ALA A 9 -4.31 0.54 -16.20
CA ALA A 9 -5.04 0.53 -14.94
C ALA A 9 -4.95 -0.83 -14.24
N ALA A 10 -4.87 -1.94 -14.99
CA ALA A 10 -4.71 -3.27 -14.42
C ALA A 10 -3.27 -3.54 -13.98
N THR A 11 -2.28 -3.20 -14.81
CA THR A 11 -0.85 -3.27 -14.49
C THR A 11 -0.02 -2.49 -15.50
N THR A 12 1.26 -2.26 -15.23
CA THR A 12 2.17 -1.56 -16.15
C THR A 12 3.33 -2.47 -16.58
N PRO A 13 3.85 -2.32 -17.82
CA PRO A 13 5.09 -2.96 -18.20
C PRO A 13 6.23 -2.52 -17.27
N ILE A 14 7.00 -3.48 -16.77
CA ILE A 14 8.18 -3.17 -15.95
C ILE A 14 9.21 -2.48 -16.83
N LEU A 15 9.69 -1.32 -16.40
CA LEU A 15 10.75 -0.59 -17.09
C LEU A 15 12.05 -1.42 -17.08
N PRO A 16 12.84 -1.43 -18.18
CA PRO A 16 14.08 -2.21 -18.25
C PRO A 16 15.05 -1.95 -17.09
N GLU A 17 15.20 -0.70 -16.67
CA GLU A 17 16.06 -0.33 -15.55
C GLU A 17 15.59 -0.90 -14.20
N VAL A 18 14.29 -1.17 -14.05
CA VAL A 18 13.74 -1.84 -12.86
C VAL A 18 14.11 -3.32 -12.89
N VAL A 19 14.01 -3.97 -14.06
CA VAL A 19 14.43 -5.37 -14.25
C VAL A 19 15.91 -5.54 -13.92
N ASP A 20 16.76 -4.62 -14.39
CA ASP A 20 18.20 -4.66 -14.13
C ASP A 20 18.52 -4.54 -12.63
N VAL A 21 17.90 -3.58 -11.95
CA VAL A 21 18.10 -3.37 -10.51
C VAL A 21 17.60 -4.55 -9.69
N MET A 22 16.44 -5.12 -10.05
CA MET A 22 15.90 -6.29 -9.37
C MET A 22 16.80 -7.52 -9.57
N SER A 23 17.25 -7.78 -10.80
CA SER A 23 18.12 -8.91 -11.12
C SER A 23 19.45 -8.81 -10.38
N LYS A 24 20.05 -7.61 -10.38
CA LYS A 24 21.27 -7.33 -9.63
C LYS A 24 21.07 -7.55 -8.13
N ALA A 25 19.98 -7.05 -7.56
CA ALA A 25 19.69 -7.22 -6.15
C ALA A 25 19.51 -8.71 -5.78
N MET A 26 18.87 -9.51 -6.63
CA MET A 26 18.72 -10.96 -6.41
C MET A 26 20.06 -11.70 -6.42
N LEU A 27 20.99 -11.32 -7.30
CA LEU A 27 22.31 -11.95 -7.40
C LEU A 27 23.27 -11.48 -6.29
N GLU A 28 23.24 -10.20 -5.91
CA GLU A 28 24.25 -9.58 -5.05
C GLU A 28 23.80 -9.41 -3.59
N ASN A 29 22.50 -9.23 -3.32
CA ASN A 29 21.95 -8.91 -1.99
C ASN A 29 21.18 -10.08 -1.35
N PHE A 30 21.74 -11.29 -1.41
CA PHE A 30 21.12 -12.51 -0.84
C PHE A 30 21.24 -12.64 0.68
N GLY A 31 22.00 -11.75 1.34
CA GLY A 31 22.19 -11.78 2.79
C GLY A 31 20.91 -11.45 3.56
N ASN A 32 20.69 -12.11 4.70
CA ASN A 32 19.60 -11.75 5.61
C ASN A 32 19.85 -10.34 6.22
N PRO A 33 18.97 -9.34 6.01
CA PRO A 33 19.16 -7.97 6.51
C PRO A 33 19.18 -7.85 8.04
N SER A 34 18.75 -8.89 8.77
CA SER A 34 18.85 -8.97 10.23
C SER A 34 20.22 -9.45 10.72
N SER A 35 21.06 -9.98 9.83
CA SER A 35 22.40 -10.44 10.18
C SER A 35 23.38 -9.30 10.37
N THR A 36 24.27 -9.44 11.35
CA THR A 36 25.29 -8.43 11.68
C THR A 36 26.51 -8.47 10.75
N HIS A 37 26.74 -9.56 10.01
CA HIS A 37 27.87 -9.72 9.10
C HIS A 37 27.74 -8.90 7.80
N GLY A 38 28.83 -8.82 7.02
CA GLY A 38 28.94 -7.96 5.84
C GLY A 38 27.79 -8.10 4.83
N TYR A 39 27.43 -9.33 4.46
CA TYR A 39 26.30 -9.57 3.55
C TYR A 39 24.96 -9.06 4.09
N GLY A 40 24.67 -9.26 5.39
CA GLY A 40 23.44 -8.75 6.00
C GLY A 40 23.38 -7.23 6.07
N ARG A 41 24.51 -6.59 6.43
CA ARG A 41 24.62 -5.12 6.40
C ARG A 41 24.42 -4.55 5.00
N THR A 42 24.91 -5.23 3.97
CA THR A 42 24.74 -4.81 2.57
C THR A 42 23.27 -4.86 2.16
N ALA A 43 22.56 -5.96 2.45
CA ALA A 43 21.13 -6.08 2.19
C ALA A 43 20.31 -5.03 2.97
N LYS A 44 20.63 -4.80 4.26
CA LYS A 44 19.99 -3.77 5.08
C LYS A 44 20.22 -2.36 4.51
N ALA A 45 21.45 -2.05 4.07
CA ALA A 45 21.77 -0.76 3.47
C ALA A 45 20.98 -0.53 2.17
N ALA A 46 20.80 -1.57 1.34
CA ALA A 46 19.98 -1.48 0.13
C ALA A 46 18.50 -1.17 0.47
N LEU A 47 17.94 -1.86 1.46
CA LEU A 47 16.57 -1.63 1.94
C LEU A 47 16.38 -0.19 2.46
N GLU A 48 17.29 0.29 3.32
CA GLU A 48 17.18 1.64 3.89
C GLU A 48 17.42 2.73 2.84
N LYS A 49 18.26 2.48 1.83
CA LYS A 49 18.39 3.38 0.68
C LYS A 49 17.09 3.49 -0.12
N ALA A 50 16.41 2.36 -0.35
CA ALA A 50 15.10 2.36 -1.00
C ALA A 50 14.06 3.12 -0.16
N ARG A 51 14.02 2.86 1.16
CA ARG A 51 13.13 3.56 2.11
C ARG A 51 13.33 5.07 2.06
N LYS A 52 14.59 5.53 2.11
CA LYS A 52 14.94 6.95 2.04
C LYS A 52 14.52 7.60 0.71
N LYS A 53 14.63 6.87 -0.41
CA LYS A 53 14.21 7.39 -1.71
C LYS A 53 12.70 7.60 -1.77
N ILE A 54 11.92 6.62 -1.26
CA ILE A 54 10.47 6.69 -1.19
C ILE A 54 10.01 7.80 -0.24
N SER A 55 10.57 7.87 0.96
CA SER A 55 10.21 8.90 1.95
C SER A 55 10.50 10.31 1.46
N SER A 56 11.63 10.50 0.76
CA SER A 56 11.96 11.79 0.14
C SER A 56 10.97 12.18 -0.97
N HIS A 57 10.47 11.21 -1.75
CA HIS A 57 9.48 11.48 -2.79
C HIS A 57 8.13 11.93 -2.21
N PHE A 58 7.70 11.33 -1.11
CA PHE A 58 6.45 11.69 -0.42
C PHE A 58 6.61 12.82 0.61
N ASN A 59 7.84 13.35 0.80
CA ASN A 59 8.16 14.36 1.82
C ASN A 59 7.76 13.94 3.25
N VAL A 60 8.09 12.71 3.62
CA VAL A 60 7.85 12.12 4.95
C VAL A 60 9.16 11.62 5.57
N SER A 61 9.14 11.29 6.86
CA SER A 61 10.27 10.63 7.52
C SER A 61 10.41 9.19 7.02
N SER A 62 11.63 8.65 7.07
CA SER A 62 11.83 7.24 6.67
C SER A 62 11.13 6.27 7.62
N SER A 63 10.92 6.64 8.89
CA SER A 63 10.18 5.84 9.88
C SER A 63 8.69 5.68 9.57
N GLU A 64 8.13 6.54 8.72
CA GLU A 64 6.71 6.45 8.30
C GLU A 64 6.50 5.48 7.12
N ILE A 65 7.59 4.99 6.50
CA ILE A 65 7.50 4.04 5.38
C ILE A 65 7.55 2.61 5.90
N ILE A 66 6.47 1.86 5.70
CA ILE A 66 6.39 0.42 5.94
C ILE A 66 6.28 -0.29 4.59
N PHE A 67 7.16 -1.26 4.33
CA PHE A 67 7.07 -2.09 3.13
C PHE A 67 6.08 -3.24 3.37
N THR A 68 5.15 -3.42 2.44
CA THR A 68 4.22 -4.56 2.37
C THR A 68 4.44 -5.30 1.05
N SER A 69 3.79 -6.45 0.87
CA SER A 69 3.78 -7.20 -0.40
C SER A 69 2.99 -6.50 -1.51
N GLY A 70 2.13 -5.53 -1.18
CA GLY A 70 1.34 -4.77 -2.15
C GLY A 70 0.21 -3.96 -1.50
N GLY A 71 -0.61 -3.32 -2.34
CA GLY A 71 -1.72 -2.46 -1.90
C GLY A 71 -2.76 -3.20 -1.06
N THR A 72 -3.17 -4.40 -1.47
CA THR A 72 -4.16 -5.19 -0.71
C THR A 72 -3.72 -5.48 0.73
N GLU A 73 -2.43 -5.80 0.94
CA GLU A 73 -1.91 -6.00 2.30
C GLU A 73 -1.86 -4.69 3.09
N ALA A 74 -1.45 -3.59 2.45
CA ALA A 74 -1.39 -2.28 3.11
C ALA A 74 -2.79 -1.81 3.56
N ASP A 75 -3.79 -1.91 2.69
CA ASP A 75 -5.19 -1.57 3.00
C ASP A 75 -5.72 -2.42 4.17
N ASN A 76 -5.47 -3.73 4.12
CA ASN A 76 -5.85 -4.66 5.19
C ASN A 76 -5.16 -4.29 6.51
N MET A 77 -3.85 -4.01 6.46
CA MET A 77 -3.04 -3.70 7.62
C MET A 77 -3.57 -2.46 8.32
N VAL A 78 -3.78 -1.36 7.60
CA VAL A 78 -4.19 -0.09 8.22
C VAL A 78 -5.61 -0.18 8.80
N LEU A 79 -6.57 -0.73 8.05
CA LEU A 79 -7.97 -0.82 8.49
C LEU A 79 -8.14 -1.74 9.70
N LYS A 80 -7.49 -2.92 9.67
CA LYS A 80 -7.56 -3.87 10.79
C LYS A 80 -6.87 -3.30 12.03
N ASN A 81 -5.71 -2.67 11.90
CA ASN A 81 -5.04 -2.08 13.06
C ASN A 81 -5.84 -0.92 13.66
N ALA A 82 -6.44 -0.06 12.82
CA ALA A 82 -7.27 1.05 13.28
C ALA A 82 -8.42 0.55 14.18
N VAL A 83 -9.17 -0.46 13.74
CA VAL A 83 -10.30 -0.97 14.53
C VAL A 83 -9.84 -1.85 15.69
N ILE A 84 -9.01 -2.86 15.42
CA ILE A 84 -8.72 -3.93 16.39
C ILE A 84 -7.77 -3.45 17.48
N ASN A 85 -6.75 -2.68 17.10
CA ASN A 85 -5.65 -2.33 18.01
C ASN A 85 -5.73 -0.88 18.51
N LEU A 86 -6.31 0.04 17.73
CA LEU A 86 -6.43 1.45 18.09
C LEU A 86 -7.84 1.86 18.56
N GLY A 87 -8.82 0.94 18.48
CA GLY A 87 -10.17 1.15 19.00
C GLY A 87 -11.03 2.11 18.17
N VAL A 88 -10.71 2.32 16.88
CA VAL A 88 -11.56 3.08 15.97
C VAL A 88 -12.90 2.35 15.80
N ASP A 89 -14.00 3.01 16.15
CA ASP A 89 -15.35 2.44 16.08
C ASP A 89 -16.13 2.87 14.82
N THR A 90 -15.65 3.88 14.10
CA THR A 90 -16.34 4.48 12.96
C THR A 90 -15.38 4.66 11.78
N ILE A 91 -15.77 4.13 10.63
CA ILE A 91 -15.06 4.30 9.35
C ILE A 91 -15.93 5.16 8.43
N VAL A 92 -15.34 6.22 7.87
CA VAL A 92 -15.96 7.04 6.82
C VAL A 92 -15.25 6.74 5.50
N THR A 93 -16.00 6.34 4.48
CA THR A 93 -15.45 5.93 3.18
C THR A 93 -16.46 6.15 2.04
N THR A 94 -16.17 5.71 0.82
CA THR A 94 -17.10 5.72 -0.32
C THR A 94 -17.48 4.29 -0.76
N LYS A 95 -18.49 4.16 -1.62
CA LYS A 95 -18.85 2.86 -2.23
C LYS A 95 -18.05 2.53 -3.48
N ILE A 96 -17.21 3.45 -3.95
CA ILE A 96 -16.42 3.31 -5.18
C ILE A 96 -14.98 2.86 -4.90
N GLU A 97 -14.66 2.53 -3.65
CA GLU A 97 -13.33 2.04 -3.27
C GLU A 97 -13.00 0.70 -3.92
N HIS A 98 -11.71 0.39 -3.98
CA HIS A 98 -11.24 -0.91 -4.44
C HIS A 98 -11.73 -2.04 -3.53
N HIS A 99 -11.91 -3.25 -4.08
CA HIS A 99 -12.37 -4.44 -3.32
C HIS A 99 -11.49 -4.76 -2.10
N ALA A 100 -10.19 -4.45 -2.16
CA ALA A 100 -9.27 -4.63 -1.02
C ALA A 100 -9.66 -3.79 0.22
N VAL A 101 -10.35 -2.67 0.01
CA VAL A 101 -10.88 -1.82 1.08
C VAL A 101 -12.26 -2.30 1.49
N LEU A 102 -13.19 -2.42 0.53
CA LEU A 102 -14.61 -2.73 0.80
C LEU A 102 -14.78 -4.06 1.55
N HIS A 103 -14.08 -5.12 1.14
CA HIS A 103 -14.19 -6.43 1.80
C HIS A 103 -13.67 -6.41 3.25
N VAL A 104 -12.66 -5.58 3.53
CA VAL A 104 -12.12 -5.44 4.90
C VAL A 104 -13.09 -4.65 5.76
N ILE A 105 -13.71 -3.61 5.22
CA ILE A 105 -14.72 -2.82 5.91
C ILE A 105 -15.94 -3.68 6.25
N ASP A 106 -16.42 -4.50 5.32
CA ASP A 106 -17.53 -5.44 5.59
C ASP A 106 -17.16 -6.43 6.70
N PHE A 107 -15.95 -7.01 6.64
CA PHE A 107 -15.44 -7.87 7.71
C PHE A 107 -15.40 -7.15 9.07
N LEU A 108 -14.91 -5.91 9.11
CA LEU A 108 -14.80 -5.12 10.34
C LEU A 108 -16.17 -4.76 10.92
N ARG A 109 -17.10 -4.33 10.06
CA ARG A 109 -18.50 -4.07 10.42
C ARG A 109 -19.14 -5.30 11.07
N GLU A 110 -18.99 -6.47 10.44
CA GLU A 110 -19.64 -7.71 10.91
C GLU A 110 -19.01 -8.30 12.17
N ARG A 111 -17.67 -8.27 12.28
CA ARG A 111 -16.95 -8.93 13.38
C ARG A 111 -16.72 -8.05 14.59
N TYR A 112 -16.59 -6.74 14.39
CA TYR A 112 -16.22 -5.78 15.42
C TYR A 112 -17.29 -4.72 15.65
N ASN A 113 -18.45 -4.84 15.00
CA ASN A 113 -19.56 -3.89 15.09
C ASN A 113 -19.14 -2.45 14.77
N THR A 114 -18.15 -2.30 13.87
CA THR A 114 -17.65 -1.00 13.43
C THR A 114 -18.73 -0.29 12.61
N LYS A 115 -19.06 0.95 12.99
CA LYS A 115 -19.97 1.82 12.24
C LYS A 115 -19.30 2.23 10.92
N VAL A 116 -20.03 2.12 9.81
CA VAL A 116 -19.53 2.53 8.50
C VAL A 116 -20.44 3.59 7.92
N ILE A 117 -19.86 4.73 7.54
CA ILE A 117 -20.54 5.84 6.89
C ILE A 117 -20.03 5.91 5.45
N TYR A 118 -20.92 5.68 4.50
CA TYR A 118 -20.64 5.80 3.08
C TYR A 118 -21.02 7.19 2.59
N LEU A 119 -20.05 7.93 2.06
CA LEU A 119 -20.28 9.21 1.40
C LEU A 119 -20.78 8.99 -0.03
N ASP A 120 -21.72 9.81 -0.45
CA ASP A 120 -22.22 9.84 -1.82
C ASP A 120 -21.20 10.47 -2.75
N VAL A 121 -21.25 10.06 -4.02
CA VAL A 121 -20.46 10.65 -5.11
C VAL A 121 -21.39 11.25 -6.16
N ASP A 122 -20.95 12.34 -6.80
CA ASP A 122 -21.68 12.94 -7.91
C ASP A 122 -21.50 12.14 -9.22
N PHE A 123 -22.20 12.54 -10.27
CA PHE A 123 -22.13 11.89 -11.58
C PHE A 123 -20.75 11.97 -12.27
N LYS A 124 -19.84 12.81 -11.76
CA LYS A 124 -18.45 12.93 -12.22
C LYS A 124 -17.49 12.13 -11.35
N GLY A 125 -17.97 11.48 -10.28
CA GLY A 125 -17.16 10.73 -9.32
C GLY A 125 -16.57 11.57 -8.20
N ASN A 126 -16.99 12.84 -8.01
CA ASN A 126 -16.51 13.65 -6.88
C ASN A 126 -17.25 13.27 -5.60
N ILE A 127 -16.53 13.22 -4.48
CA ILE A 127 -17.11 12.95 -3.16
C ILE A 127 -17.94 14.15 -2.69
N ASN A 128 -19.15 13.88 -2.23
CA ASN A 128 -20.01 14.88 -1.60
C ASN A 128 -19.62 15.07 -0.12
N LEU A 129 -18.87 16.14 0.17
CA LEU A 129 -18.38 16.45 1.52
C LEU A 129 -19.43 17.07 2.44
N LYS A 130 -20.65 17.36 1.96
CA LYS A 130 -21.69 17.99 2.79
C LYS A 130 -22.10 17.15 4.01
N ASN A 131 -21.88 15.84 3.95
CA ASN A 131 -22.24 14.89 5.01
C ASN A 131 -21.10 14.66 6.02
N LEU A 132 -20.02 15.46 5.97
CA LEU A 132 -18.81 15.29 6.78
C LEU A 132 -18.74 16.25 8.00
N SER A 133 -19.86 16.87 8.36
CA SER A 133 -20.01 17.84 9.46
C SER A 133 -20.36 17.19 10.79
#